data_AF-A0A136KH16-F1
#
_entry.id   AF-A0A136KH16-F1
#
_cell.length_a   1.000
_cell.length_b   1.000
_cell.length_c   1.000
_cell.angle_alpha   90.00
_cell.angle_beta   90.00
_cell.angle_gamma   90.00
#
_symmetry.space_group_name_H-M   'P 1'
#
loop_
_entity.id
_entity.type
_entity.pdbx_description
1 polymer ?
#
loop_
_entity_poly.entity_id
_entity_poly.type
_entity_poly.pdbx_seq_one_letter_code
_entity_poly.pdbx_strand_id
1 'polypeptide(L)'
;MIAWVLIIDQGTFPPARFGTIGSFLTAILPLIMYAASFIMLGIFLWASFILIMSKGDPARFQTARDAMKFAILGLVIIATAYYFTKLAGFISGINFGL
;
A
#
# COMPACT_ATOMS: atom_id res chain seq x y z
N MET A 1 -20.36 12.33 43.97
CA MET A 1 -20.96 12.25 42.63
C MET A 1 -19.85 12.58 41.63
N ILE A 2 -19.12 11.55 41.19
CA ILE A 2 -17.93 11.70 40.34
C ILE A 2 -18.28 11.29 38.92
N ALA A 3 -18.06 12.21 37.99
CA ALA A 3 -18.28 12.03 36.57
C ALA A 3 -17.45 10.85 36.08
N TRP A 4 -18.11 9.86 35.48
CA TRP A 4 -17.42 8.80 34.76
C TRP A 4 -16.74 9.44 33.55
N VAL A 5 -15.43 9.51 33.68
CA VAL A 5 -14.49 9.84 32.64
C VAL A 5 -14.74 8.89 31.46
N LEU A 6 -15.23 9.45 30.35
CA LEU A 6 -15.21 8.81 29.04
C LEU A 6 -13.75 8.76 28.54
N ILE A 7 -12.92 8.00 29.24
CA ILE A 7 -11.67 7.52 28.69
C ILE A 7 -12.08 6.44 27.70
N ILE A 8 -11.91 6.73 26.42
CA ILE A 8 -11.93 5.70 25.38
C ILE A 8 -10.60 4.94 25.55
N ASP A 9 -10.55 4.04 26.52
CA ASP A 9 -9.41 3.15 26.79
C ASP A 9 -9.48 1.95 25.84
N GLN A 10 -8.38 1.65 25.15
CA GLN A 10 -8.28 0.50 24.25
C GLN A 10 -8.24 -0.86 24.98
N GLY A 11 -8.23 -0.88 26.32
CA GLY A 11 -8.31 -2.07 27.17
C GLY A 11 -9.74 -2.49 27.56
N THR A 12 -10.76 -1.64 27.38
CA THR A 12 -12.14 -1.92 27.82
C THR A 12 -13.15 -2.10 26.67
N PHE A 13 -12.73 -1.96 25.41
CA PHE A 13 -13.56 -2.23 24.23
C PHE A 13 -12.95 -3.31 23.31
N PRO A 14 -13.14 -4.60 23.62
CA PRO A 14 -12.78 -5.73 22.75
C PRO A 14 -13.31 -5.62 21.30
N PRO A 15 -14.47 -4.98 21.01
CA PRO A 15 -14.94 -4.78 19.64
C PRO A 15 -14.16 -3.70 18.87
N ALA A 16 -13.37 -2.85 19.51
CA ALA A 16 -12.51 -1.89 18.80
C ALA A 16 -11.28 -2.57 18.14
N ARG A 17 -11.01 -3.84 18.48
CA ARG A 17 -9.97 -4.66 17.85
C ARG A 17 -10.49 -5.43 16.61
N PHE A 18 -11.81 -5.61 16.47
CA PHE A 18 -12.42 -6.37 15.37
C PHE A 18 -13.64 -5.68 14.69
N GLY A 19 -13.97 -4.44 15.05
CA GLY A 19 -15.07 -3.67 14.45
C GLY A 19 -14.65 -2.60 13.45
N THR A 20 -13.34 -2.44 13.21
CA THR A 20 -12.81 -1.35 12.40
C THR A 20 -12.07 -1.91 11.20
N ILE A 21 -12.39 -1.40 10.00
CA ILE A 21 -11.68 -1.64 8.73
C ILE A 21 -10.15 -1.54 8.91
N GLY A 22 -9.69 -0.72 9.86
CA GLY A 22 -8.29 -0.60 10.24
C GLY A 22 -7.56 -1.90 10.64
N SER A 23 -8.17 -2.82 11.40
CA SER A 23 -7.44 -4.04 11.84
C SER A 23 -7.29 -5.07 10.71
N PHE A 24 -8.29 -5.14 9.83
CA PHE A 24 -8.22 -5.92 8.60
C PHE A 24 -7.17 -5.33 7.64
N LEU A 25 -7.15 -4.01 7.51
CA LEU A 25 -6.15 -3.30 6.71
C LEU A 25 -4.72 -3.53 7.24
N THR A 26 -4.48 -3.51 8.55
CA THR A 26 -3.13 -3.76 9.10
C THR A 26 -2.61 -5.17 8.83
N ALA A 27 -3.49 -6.16 8.69
CA ALA A 27 -3.08 -7.53 8.35
C ALA A 27 -2.84 -7.71 6.84
N ILE A 28 -3.68 -7.09 6.01
CA ILE A 28 -3.65 -7.30 4.55
C ILE A 28 -2.74 -6.33 3.81
N LEU A 29 -2.51 -5.11 4.32
CA LEU A 29 -1.59 -4.14 3.71
C LEU A 29 -0.17 -4.68 3.55
N PRO A 30 0.50 -5.20 4.60
CA PRO A 30 1.86 -5.71 4.43
C PRO A 30 1.90 -6.87 3.44
N LEU A 31 0.89 -7.74 3.43
CA LEU A 31 0.76 -8.83 2.45
C LEU A 31 0.67 -8.29 1.01
N ILE A 32 -0.17 -7.27 0.77
CA ILE A 32 -0.29 -6.61 -0.53
C ILE A 32 1.01 -5.90 -0.91
N MET A 33 1.73 -5.28 0.03
CA MET A 33 3.00 -4.62 -0.25
C MET A 33 4.08 -5.62 -0.68
N TYR A 34 4.18 -6.78 -0.01
CA TYR A 34 5.09 -7.86 -0.45
C TYR A 34 4.69 -8.42 -1.82
N ALA A 35 3.39 -8.67 -2.04
CA ALA A 35 2.89 -9.17 -3.32
C ALA A 35 3.14 -8.16 -4.45
N ALA A 36 2.85 -6.88 -4.23
CA ALA A 36 3.07 -5.80 -5.20
C ALA A 36 4.55 -5.66 -5.55
N SER A 37 5.45 -5.78 -4.56
CA SER A 37 6.90 -5.73 -4.78
C SER A 37 7.36 -6.90 -5.67
N PHE A 38 6.85 -8.10 -5.41
CA PHE A 38 7.14 -9.28 -6.24
C PHE A 38 6.62 -9.14 -7.67
N ILE A 39 5.38 -8.68 -7.83
CA ILE A 39 4.77 -8.45 -9.15
C ILE A 39 5.55 -7.39 -9.92
N MET A 40 5.91 -6.29 -9.26
CA MET A 40 6.68 -5.22 -9.89
C MET A 40 8.02 -5.75 -10.40
N LEU A 41 8.75 -6.55 -9.61
CA LEU A 41 10.00 -7.16 -10.08
C LEU A 41 9.79 -8.04 -11.32
N GLY A 42 8.71 -8.84 -11.35
CA GLY A 42 8.37 -9.66 -12.51
C GLY A 42 8.10 -8.83 -13.76
N ILE A 43 7.31 -7.77 -13.65
CA ILE A 43 7.02 -6.85 -14.76
C ILE A 43 8.29 -6.12 -15.19
N PHE A 44 9.15 -5.72 -14.25
CA PHE A 44 10.37 -4.99 -14.55
C PHE A 44 11.35 -5.85 -15.35
N LEU A 45 11.54 -7.10 -14.96
CA LEU A 45 12.35 -8.07 -15.70
C LEU A 45 11.78 -8.30 -17.09
N TRP A 46 10.48 -8.58 -17.20
CA TRP A 46 9.83 -8.83 -18.49
C TRP A 46 9.87 -7.62 -19.43
N ALA A 47 9.57 -6.43 -18.91
CA ALA A 47 9.67 -5.19 -19.67
C ALA A 47 11.10 -4.92 -20.13
N SER A 48 12.11 -5.22 -19.30
CA SER A 48 13.53 -5.06 -19.67
C SER A 48 13.92 -5.98 -20.83
N PHE A 49 13.47 -7.24 -20.83
CA PHE A 49 13.70 -8.16 -21.94
C PHE A 49 13.04 -7.67 -23.23
N ILE A 50 11.80 -7.17 -23.16
CA ILE A 50 11.10 -6.60 -24.33
C ILE A 50 11.88 -5.39 -24.86
N LEU A 51 12.34 -4.50 -23.99
CA LEU A 51 13.09 -3.30 -24.36
C LEU A 51 14.35 -3.65 -25.17
N ILE A 52 15.11 -4.66 -24.75
CA ILE A 52 16.34 -5.12 -25.44
C ILE A 52 15.99 -5.85 -26.75
N MET A 53 14.91 -6.62 -26.78
CA MET A 53 14.49 -7.38 -27.96
C MET A 53 13.84 -6.51 -29.04
N SER A 54 13.47 -5.26 -28.72
CA SER A 54 12.72 -4.35 -29.59
C SER A 54 13.54 -3.74 -30.74
N LYS A 55 14.65 -4.35 -31.19
CA LYS A 55 15.63 -3.96 -32.25
C LYS A 55 15.14 -3.02 -33.40
N GLY A 56 14.64 -1.83 -33.10
CA GLY A 56 14.06 -0.87 -34.07
C GLY A 56 12.53 -0.90 -34.24
N ASP A 57 11.76 -1.71 -33.50
CA ASP A 57 10.29 -1.71 -33.54
C ASP A 57 9.73 -0.71 -32.49
N PRO A 58 9.19 0.44 -32.92
CA PRO A 58 8.70 1.47 -31.99
C PRO A 58 7.50 1.01 -31.16
N ALA A 59 6.70 0.06 -31.65
CA ALA A 59 5.53 -0.42 -30.92
C ALA A 59 5.93 -1.19 -29.66
N ARG A 60 6.91 -2.09 -29.78
CA ARG A 60 7.40 -2.89 -28.64
C ARG A 60 8.16 -2.06 -27.62
N PHE A 61 8.90 -1.05 -28.10
CA PHE A 61 9.57 -0.09 -27.23
C PHE A 61 8.57 0.74 -26.41
N GLN A 62 7.48 1.18 -27.05
CA GLN A 62 6.42 1.93 -26.38
C GLN A 62 5.70 1.05 -25.34
N THR A 63 5.35 -0.19 -25.69
CA THR A 63 4.74 -1.16 -24.75
C THR A 63 5.62 -1.42 -23.53
N ALA A 64 6.93 -1.59 -23.71
CA ALA A 64 7.86 -1.79 -22.58
C ALA A 64 7.94 -0.55 -21.67
N ARG A 65 7.99 0.65 -22.26
CA ARG A 65 7.96 1.91 -21.51
C ARG A 65 6.66 2.08 -20.74
N ASP A 66 5.53 1.78 -21.36
CA ASP A 66 4.24 1.94 -20.72
C ASP A 66 4.05 0.91 -19.60
N ALA A 67 4.50 -0.34 -19.79
CA ALA A 67 4.54 -1.34 -18.73
C ALA A 67 5.39 -0.89 -17.52
N MET A 68 6.57 -0.31 -17.77
CA MET A 68 7.41 0.26 -16.71
C MET A 68 6.73 1.44 -16.00
N LYS A 69 6.10 2.35 -16.75
CA LYS A 69 5.35 3.49 -16.17
C LYS A 69 4.22 2.99 -15.28
N PHE A 70 3.43 2.01 -15.72
CA PHE A 70 2.33 1.46 -14.93
C PHE A 70 2.83 0.74 -13.68
N ALA A 71 3.95 0.01 -13.77
CA ALA A 71 4.56 -0.63 -12.60
C ALA A 71 5.03 0.40 -11.56
N ILE A 72 5.68 1.48 -12.01
CA ILE A 72 6.11 2.58 -11.13
C ILE A 72 4.90 3.32 -10.54
N LEU A 73 3.90 3.64 -11.37
CA LEU A 73 2.68 4.32 -10.92
C LEU A 73 1.93 3.49 -9.85
N GLY A 74 1.83 2.18 -10.03
CA GLY A 74 1.23 1.29 -9.03
C GLY A 74 1.93 1.37 -7.68
N LEU A 75 3.27 1.34 -7.67
CA LEU A 75 4.04 1.50 -6.45
C LEU A 75 3.85 2.87 -5.81
N VAL A 76 3.87 3.94 -6.60
CA VAL A 76 3.68 5.32 -6.13
C VAL A 76 2.31 5.49 -5.47
N ILE A 77 1.26 4.90 -6.05
CA ILE A 77 -0.09 4.92 -5.48
C ILE A 77 -0.12 4.26 -4.11
N ILE A 78 0.46 3.06 -3.97
CA ILE A 78 0.51 2.32 -2.70
C ILE A 78 1.31 3.09 -1.65
N ALA A 79 2.48 3.63 -2.03
CA ALA A 79 3.32 4.42 -1.14
C ALA A 79 2.60 5.69 -0.67
N THR A 80 1.88 6.36 -1.56
CA THR A 80 1.10 7.55 -1.25
C THR A 80 -0.08 7.22 -0.32
N ALA A 81 -0.78 6.12 -0.57
CA ALA A 81 -1.85 5.65 0.31
C ALA A 81 -1.35 5.32 1.73
N TYR A 82 -0.18 4.68 1.86
CA TYR A 82 0.46 4.45 3.15
C TYR A 82 0.78 5.78 3.84
N TYR A 83 1.35 6.74 3.11
CA TYR A 83 1.70 8.05 3.64
C TYR A 83 0.48 8.81 4.19
N PHE A 84 -0.63 8.82 3.44
CA PHE A 84 -1.89 9.42 3.91
C PHE A 84 -2.48 8.69 5.12
N THR A 85 -2.41 7.36 5.14
CA THR A 85 -2.88 6.55 6.28
C THR A 85 -2.09 6.88 7.55
N LYS A 86 -0.77 7.05 7.43
CA LYS A 86 0.12 7.42 8.53
C LYS A 86 -0.15 8.84 9.03
N LEU A 87 -0.39 9.79 8.12
CA LEU A 87 -0.81 11.15 8.46
C LEU A 87 -2.15 11.17 9.21
N ALA A 88 -3.13 10.39 8.74
CA ALA A 88 -4.42 10.28 9.40
C ALA A 88 -4.30 9.64 10.80
N GLY A 89 -3.41 8.65 10.97
CA GLY A 89 -3.08 8.05 12.26
C GLY A 89 -2.41 9.02 13.22
N PHE A 90 -1.45 9.81 12.73
CA PHE A 90 -0.76 10.84 13.53
C PHE A 90 -1.73 11.87 14.10
N ILE A 91 -2.69 12.33 13.30
CA ILE A 91 -3.71 13.29 13.73
C ILE A 91 -4.69 12.66 14.74
N SER A 92 -5.00 11.36 14.59
CA SER A 92 -5.97 10.66 15.43
C SER A 92 -5.38 10.19 16.78
N GLY A 93 -4.08 10.35 17.02
CA GLY A 93 -3.38 9.86 18.22
C GLY A 93 -3.35 8.33 18.34
N ILE A 94 -3.89 7.62 17.36
CA ILE A 94 -3.90 6.16 17.24
C ILE A 94 -2.79 5.81 16.25
N ASN A 95 -1.70 5.26 16.78
CA ASN A 95 -0.65 4.67 15.95
C ASN A 95 -1.22 3.39 15.31
N PHE A 96 -1.82 3.52 14.13
CA PHE A 96 -2.07 2.40 13.24
C PHE A 96 -0.70 1.85 12.85
N GLY A 97 -0.20 0.91 13.66
CA GLY A 97 1.07 0.23 13.46
C GLY A 97 1.03 -0.55 12.15
N LEU A 98 1.37 0.16 11.07
CA LEU A 98 1.76 -0.37 9.78
C LEU A 98 3.28 -0.24 9.64
#